data_AF-A0A9W9YIW3-F1
#
_entry.id   AF-A0A9W9YIW3-F1
#
_cell.length_a   1.000
_cell.length_b   1.000
_cell.length_c   1.000
_cell.angle_alpha   90.00
_cell.angle_beta   90.00
_cell.angle_gamma   90.00
#
_symmetry.space_group_name_H-M   'P 1'
#
loop_
_entity.id
_entity.type
_entity.pdbx_description
1 polymer ?
#
loop_
_entity_poly.entity_id
_entity_poly.type
_entity_poly.pdbx_seq_one_letter_code
_entity_poly.pdbx_strand_id
1 'polypeptide(L)'
;MFKRVLFFLTKKGFVNHGILGDVRQNFTVPKKAEKLSVIVIGAGAAGLAAARHLNTFGVKVTVVESRDRIGGRVWDDNKSLAAVLVEGRKYLMAV
;
A
#
# COMPACT_ATOMS: atom_id res chain seq x y z
N MET A 1 -15.41 -18.72 -14.76
CA MET A 1 -15.69 -18.81 -13.30
C MET A 1 -14.48 -18.41 -12.44
N PHE A 2 -13.29 -19.01 -12.68
CA PHE A 2 -12.05 -18.76 -11.92
C PHE A 2 -11.68 -17.28 -11.70
N LYS A 3 -11.70 -16.45 -12.75
CA LYS A 3 -11.33 -15.02 -12.65
C LYS A 3 -12.18 -14.23 -11.64
N ARG A 4 -13.45 -14.59 -11.44
CA ARG A 4 -14.34 -13.94 -10.46
C ARG A 4 -13.95 -14.30 -9.03
N VAL A 5 -13.59 -15.55 -8.79
CA VAL A 5 -13.11 -16.04 -7.49
C VAL A 5 -11.76 -15.39 -7.17
N LEU A 6 -10.82 -15.41 -8.12
CA LEU A 6 -9.51 -14.77 -7.93
C LEU A 6 -9.64 -13.27 -7.65
N PHE A 7 -10.50 -12.56 -8.38
CA PHE A 7 -10.80 -11.16 -8.10
C PHE A 7 -11.39 -10.96 -6.71
N PHE A 8 -12.34 -11.80 -6.28
CA PHE A 8 -12.93 -11.73 -4.94
C PHE A 8 -11.89 -11.95 -3.83
N LEU A 9 -11.07 -12.99 -3.94
CA LEU A 9 -10.02 -13.31 -2.97
C LEU A 9 -8.98 -12.20 -2.89
N THR A 10 -8.60 -11.63 -4.04
CA THR A 10 -7.69 -10.48 -4.10
C THR A 10 -8.34 -9.25 -3.46
N LYS A 11 -9.60 -8.94 -3.79
CA LYS A 11 -10.35 -7.80 -3.22
C LYS A 11 -10.45 -7.88 -1.69
N LYS A 12 -10.64 -9.08 -1.15
CA LYS A 12 -10.71 -9.33 0.29
C LYS A 12 -9.35 -9.43 0.99
N GLY A 13 -8.25 -9.39 0.23
CA GLY A 13 -6.90 -9.48 0.80
C GLY A 13 -6.51 -10.89 1.25
N PHE A 14 -7.19 -11.94 0.77
CA PHE A 14 -6.77 -13.32 1.06
C PHE A 14 -5.55 -13.74 0.24
N VAL A 15 -5.42 -13.21 -0.98
CA VAL A 15 -4.30 -13.46 -1.91
C VAL A 15 -3.86 -12.14 -2.56
N ASN A 16 -2.71 -12.14 -3.25
CA ASN A 16 -2.23 -10.99 -4.03
C ASN A 16 -2.13 -9.67 -3.23
N HIS A 17 -1.75 -9.75 -1.95
CA HIS A 17 -1.58 -8.62 -1.05
C HIS A 17 -0.16 -8.57 -0.46
N GLY A 18 0.13 -7.58 0.38
CA GLY A 18 1.45 -7.43 0.99
C GLY A 18 2.46 -6.75 0.05
N ILE A 19 3.67 -7.32 -0.05
CA ILE A 19 4.82 -6.69 -0.75
C ILE A 19 4.93 -7.13 -2.22
N LEU A 20 3.97 -7.90 -2.74
CA LEU A 20 3.95 -8.36 -4.14
C LEU A 20 4.01 -7.20 -5.15
N GLY A 21 4.74 -7.40 -6.26
CA GLY A 21 4.86 -6.45 -7.37
C GLY A 21 3.53 -6.16 -8.07
N ASP A 22 3.57 -5.56 -9.26
CA ASP A 22 2.33 -5.23 -9.98
C ASP A 22 1.57 -6.49 -10.42
N VAL A 23 0.50 -6.81 -9.70
CA VAL A 23 -0.40 -7.94 -9.95
C VAL A 23 -1.63 -7.55 -10.76
N ARG A 24 -1.77 -6.29 -11.21
CA ARG A 24 -2.95 -5.81 -11.97
C ARG A 24 -3.16 -6.57 -13.27
N GLN A 25 -2.11 -7.16 -13.81
CA GLN A 25 -2.17 -7.96 -15.04
C GLN A 25 -2.92 -9.29 -14.83
N ASN A 26 -3.06 -9.75 -13.58
CA ASN A 26 -3.62 -11.05 -13.25
C ASN A 26 -5.15 -11.03 -13.10
N PHE A 27 -5.76 -9.85 -12.98
CA PHE A 27 -7.21 -9.70 -12.84
C PHE A 27 -7.70 -8.37 -13.40
N THR A 28 -8.93 -8.35 -13.91
CA THR A 28 -9.52 -7.12 -14.43
C THR A 28 -9.91 -6.20 -13.29
N VAL A 29 -9.22 -5.06 -13.19
CA VAL A 29 -9.59 -3.97 -12.30
C VAL A 29 -10.88 -3.30 -12.82
N PRO A 30 -11.89 -3.03 -11.97
CA PRO A 30 -13.08 -2.30 -12.41
C PRO A 30 -12.71 -0.87 -12.82
N LYS A 31 -13.08 -0.43 -14.02
CA LYS A 31 -12.84 0.95 -14.52
C LYS A 31 -13.32 2.06 -13.59
N LYS A 32 -14.29 1.78 -12.72
CA LYS A 32 -14.77 2.74 -11.71
C LYS A 32 -13.70 3.05 -10.66
N ALA A 33 -12.84 2.09 -10.32
CA ALA A 33 -11.81 2.24 -9.31
C ALA A 33 -10.71 3.23 -9.73
N GLU A 34 -10.35 3.27 -11.02
CA GLU A 34 -9.40 4.23 -11.59
C GLU A 34 -9.85 5.69 -11.45
N LYS A 35 -11.16 5.93 -11.35
CA LYS A 35 -11.74 7.26 -11.16
C LYS A 35 -11.83 7.68 -9.69
N LEU A 36 -11.52 6.79 -8.75
CA LEU A 36 -11.55 7.10 -7.32
C LEU A 36 -10.20 7.66 -6.87
N SER A 37 -10.27 8.69 -6.02
CA SER A 37 -9.12 9.25 -5.32
C SER A 37 -9.35 9.12 -3.81
N VAL A 38 -8.38 8.59 -3.09
CA VAL A 38 -8.47 8.32 -1.65
C VAL A 38 -7.28 8.95 -0.93
N ILE A 39 -7.54 9.62 0.19
CA ILE A 39 -6.50 10.08 1.11
C ILE A 39 -6.46 9.13 2.30
N VAL A 40 -5.28 8.60 2.61
CA VAL A 40 -5.03 7.79 3.81
C VAL A 40 -4.24 8.63 4.81
N ILE A 41 -4.76 8.78 6.03
CA ILE A 41 -4.11 9.53 7.11
C ILE A 41 -3.35 8.54 8.00
N GLY A 42 -2.03 8.72 8.08
CA GLY A 42 -1.07 7.89 8.80
C GLY A 42 -0.32 6.91 7.87
N ALA A 43 1.00 6.98 7.86
CA ALA A 43 1.92 6.07 7.14
C ALA A 43 2.51 5.00 8.07
N GLY A 44 1.72 4.49 9.02
CA GLY A 44 2.03 3.28 9.79
C GLY A 44 1.65 2.00 9.03
N ALA A 45 1.86 0.84 9.65
CA ALA A 45 1.56 -0.47 9.04
C ALA A 45 0.14 -0.56 8.44
N ALA A 46 -0.88 -0.10 9.17
CA ALA A 46 -2.26 -0.15 8.70
C ALA A 46 -2.52 0.78 7.49
N GLY A 47 -2.01 2.02 7.55
CA GLY A 47 -2.21 3.00 6.47
C GLY A 47 -1.47 2.62 5.20
N LEU A 48 -0.21 2.18 5.31
CA LEU A 48 0.55 1.70 4.16
C LEU A 48 -0.05 0.43 3.55
N ALA A 49 -0.54 -0.51 4.38
CA ALA A 49 -1.23 -1.70 3.88
C ALA A 49 -2.51 -1.32 3.12
N ALA A 50 -3.34 -0.42 3.65
CA ALA A 50 -4.55 0.05 2.99
C ALA A 50 -4.22 0.79 1.67
N ALA A 51 -3.23 1.68 1.69
CA ALA A 51 -2.82 2.43 0.51
C ALA A 51 -2.30 1.51 -0.60
N ARG A 52 -1.43 0.55 -0.25
CA ARG A 52 -0.93 -0.47 -1.17
C ARG A 52 -2.09 -1.28 -1.76
N HIS A 53 -3.02 -1.73 -0.92
CA HIS A 53 -4.14 -2.56 -1.35
C HIS A 53 -5.06 -1.82 -2.33
N LEU A 54 -5.40 -0.56 -2.02
CA LEU A 54 -6.23 0.27 -2.90
C LEU A 54 -5.52 0.56 -4.23
N ASN A 55 -4.23 0.84 -4.20
CA ASN A 55 -3.44 1.07 -5.39
C ASN A 55 -3.37 -0.18 -6.30
N THR A 56 -3.31 -1.38 -5.73
CA THR A 56 -3.42 -2.64 -6.48
C THR A 56 -4.74 -2.73 -7.29
N PHE A 57 -5.78 -1.99 -6.91
CA PHE A 57 -7.03 -1.85 -7.68
C PHE A 57 -7.09 -0.57 -8.53
N GLY A 58 -5.95 0.04 -8.84
CA GLY A 58 -5.86 1.23 -9.69
C GLY A 58 -6.46 2.50 -9.09
N VAL A 59 -6.81 2.49 -7.79
CA VAL A 59 -7.28 3.69 -7.10
C VAL A 59 -6.11 4.65 -6.91
N LYS A 60 -6.31 5.94 -7.21
CA LYS A 60 -5.30 6.97 -6.91
C LYS A 60 -5.25 7.20 -5.40
N VAL A 61 -4.14 6.87 -4.75
CA VAL A 61 -4.01 7.03 -3.29
C VAL A 61 -2.98 8.09 -2.94
N THR A 62 -3.32 8.97 -2.01
CA THR A 62 -2.37 9.91 -1.37
C THR A 62 -2.28 9.57 0.11
N VAL A 63 -1.07 9.31 0.60
CA VAL A 63 -0.83 9.07 2.03
C VAL A 63 -0.29 10.35 2.68
N VAL A 64 -0.86 10.72 3.82
CA VAL A 64 -0.43 11.87 4.63
C VAL A 64 0.00 11.37 6.00
N GLU A 65 1.22 11.70 6.41
CA GLU A 65 1.79 11.34 7.72
C GLU A 65 2.15 12.61 8.49
N SER A 66 1.94 12.61 9.81
CA SER A 66 2.22 13.78 10.66
C SER A 66 3.70 13.89 11.02
N ARG A 67 4.40 12.76 11.09
CA ARG A 67 5.83 12.69 11.37
C ARG A 67 6.66 12.94 10.11
N ASP A 68 7.94 13.19 10.31
CA ASP A 68 8.95 13.31 9.26
C ASP A 68 9.34 11.96 8.63
N ARG A 69 8.94 10.85 9.25
CA ARG A 69 9.20 9.47 8.81
C ARG A 69 7.93 8.63 8.73
N ILE A 70 8.00 7.56 7.93
CA ILE A 70 6.97 6.52 7.87
C ILE A 70 7.20 5.43 8.95
N GLY A 71 6.32 4.41 8.96
CA GLY A 71 6.41 3.23 9.82
C GLY A 71 5.55 3.34 11.09
N GLY A 72 5.26 4.56 11.54
CA GLY A 72 4.45 4.81 12.73
C GLY A 72 5.09 4.21 13.99
N ARG A 73 4.49 3.13 14.51
CA ARG A 73 5.02 2.37 15.66
C ARG A 73 6.17 1.44 15.29
N VAL A 74 6.32 1.10 14.01
CA VAL A 74 7.53 0.42 13.53
C VAL A 74 8.60 1.48 13.36
N TRP A 75 9.68 1.35 14.12
CA TRP A 75 10.84 2.23 14.07
C TRP A 75 12.07 1.42 14.45
N ASP A 76 12.80 1.01 13.42
CA ASP A 76 14.00 0.20 13.60
C ASP A 76 15.21 1.09 13.91
N ASP A 77 16.05 0.64 14.84
CA ASP A 77 17.34 1.26 15.12
C ASP A 77 18.42 0.62 14.25
N ASN A 78 18.91 1.41 13.30
CA ASN A 78 19.86 0.95 12.28
C ASN A 78 21.32 1.31 12.63
N LYS A 79 21.57 1.77 13.88
CA LYS A 79 22.90 2.20 14.36
C LYS A 79 23.52 1.27 15.39
N SER A 80 22.71 0.58 16.19
CA SER A 80 23.19 -0.32 17.24
C SER A 80 23.66 -1.69 16.73
N LEU A 81 23.25 -2.06 15.51
CA LEU A 81 23.69 -3.25 14.77
C LEU A 81 23.83 -2.82 13.30
N ALA A 82 24.89 -3.23 12.59
CA ALA A 82 25.18 -2.82 11.21
C ALA A 82 24.13 -3.33 10.19
N ALA A 83 22.90 -2.81 10.24
CA ALA A 83 21.78 -3.23 9.40
C ALA A 83 20.85 -2.05 9.06
N VAL A 84 20.99 -1.61 7.79
CA VAL A 84 20.03 -0.92 6.89
C VAL A 84 19.24 0.28 7.43
N LEU A 85 19.72 1.49 7.10
CA LEU A 85 18.98 2.75 7.15
C LEU A 85 17.83 2.80 6.12
N VAL A 86 16.59 2.99 6.58
CA VAL A 86 15.52 3.56 5.75
C VAL A 86 15.28 5.00 6.19
N GLU A 87 15.90 5.94 5.50
CA GLU A 87 15.64 7.37 5.68
C GLU A 87 14.25 7.71 5.13
N GLY A 88 13.29 7.87 6.04
CA GLY A 88 12.01 8.46 5.72
C GLY A 88 12.18 9.97 5.53
N ARG A 89 12.26 10.48 4.31
CA ARG A 89 12.06 11.93 4.06
C ARG A 89 10.57 12.26 4.11
N LYS A 90 10.24 13.54 4.24
CA LYS A 90 8.87 14.07 4.26
C LYS A 90 8.08 13.61 3.01
N TYR A 91 7.22 12.60 3.12
CA TYR A 91 6.54 12.02 1.94
C TYR A 91 5.06 12.37 1.91
N LEU A 92 4.69 13.25 0.99
CA LEU A 92 3.44 13.10 0.27
C LEU A 92 3.70 11.96 -0.74
N MET A 93 3.32 10.73 -0.39
CA MET A 93 3.50 9.59 -1.30
C MET A 93 2.23 9.43 -2.12
N ALA A 94 2.30 9.78 -3.41
CA ALA A 94 1.35 9.30 -4.39
C ALA A 94 1.71 7.84 -4.66
N VAL A 95 0.90 6.91 -4.16
CA VAL A 95 1.08 5.47 -4.42
C VAL A 95 0.29 5.14 -5.67
#